data_AF-A0AAF0KF20-F1
#
_entry.id   AF-A0AAF0KF20-F1
#
_cell.length_a   1.000
_cell.length_b   1.000
_cell.length_c   1.000
_cell.angle_alpha   90.00
_cell.angle_beta   90.00
_cell.angle_gamma   90.00
#
_symmetry.space_group_name_H-M   'P 1'
#
loop_
_entity.id
_entity.type
_entity.pdbx_description
1 polymer ?
#
loop_
_entity_poly.entity_id
_entity_poly.type
_entity_poly.pdbx_seq_one_letter_code
_entity_poly.pdbx_strand_id
1 'polypeptide(L)'
;MEAREKRVPFMMSERELGAVDKWRFQSQVATRADALRRLCRLGLALDELVPDLETALAQAIKAATIATEKLGGEGAAKWTSEQKELYLSTMAMARVIAEISQKSKILRSEEYPDEKLQAADSERADVFQFIENFGRGTE
;
A
#
# COMPACT_ATOMS: atom_id res chain seq x y z
N MET A 1 -13.77 18.49 -23.87
CA MET A 1 -12.72 19.55 -23.89
C MET A 1 -13.22 20.66 -23.00
N GLU A 2 -13.02 20.56 -21.68
CA GLU A 2 -13.67 21.46 -20.69
C GLU A 2 -12.73 21.83 -19.52
N ALA A 3 -11.62 21.10 -19.35
CA ALA A 3 -10.76 21.16 -18.17
C ALA A 3 -9.83 22.40 -18.07
N ARG A 4 -9.84 23.30 -19.08
CA ARG A 4 -8.98 24.49 -19.11
C ARG A 4 -9.66 25.76 -18.62
N GLU A 5 -10.99 25.77 -18.50
CA GLU A 5 -11.76 26.99 -18.20
C GLU A 5 -12.00 27.19 -16.71
N LYS A 6 -12.12 26.10 -15.94
CA LYS A 6 -12.31 26.15 -14.48
C LYS A 6 -10.97 26.14 -13.75
N ARG A 7 -10.69 27.21 -13.00
CA ARG A 7 -9.49 27.34 -12.15
C ARG A 7 -9.87 27.08 -10.69
N VAL A 8 -9.09 26.24 -10.02
CA VAL A 8 -9.23 25.98 -8.58
C VAL A 8 -7.95 26.50 -7.91
N PRO A 9 -7.98 27.69 -7.28
CA PRO A 9 -6.87 28.16 -6.47
C PRO A 9 -6.87 27.40 -5.14
N PHE A 10 -5.74 26.79 -4.78
CA PHE A 10 -5.53 26.18 -3.48
C PHE A 10 -4.06 26.33 -3.09
N MET A 11 -3.80 26.32 -1.79
CA MET A 11 -2.45 26.42 -1.24
C MET A 11 -1.93 25.02 -0.93
N MET A 12 -0.64 24.83 -1.15
CA MET A 12 0.09 23.61 -0.80
C MET A 12 1.34 24.02 -0.04
N SER A 13 1.73 23.19 0.92
CA SER A 13 3.03 23.31 1.56
C SER A 13 4.16 23.04 0.55
N GLU A 14 5.35 23.52 0.87
CA GLU A 14 6.58 23.23 0.09
C GLU A 14 6.83 21.72 -0.05
N ARG A 15 6.51 20.95 1.00
CA ARG A 15 6.64 19.49 1.00
C ARG A 15 5.74 18.85 -0.05
N GLU A 16 4.46 19.20 -0.06
CA GLU A 16 3.50 18.65 -1.01
C GLU A 16 3.85 19.05 -2.44
N LEU A 17 4.26 20.30 -2.67
CA LEU A 17 4.75 20.76 -3.98
C LEU A 17 5.98 19.97 -4.43
N GLY A 18 6.93 19.74 -3.54
CA GLY A 18 8.11 18.92 -3.81
C GLY A 18 7.75 17.48 -4.17
N ALA A 19 6.77 16.89 -3.48
CA ALA A 19 6.27 15.54 -3.79
C ALA A 19 5.62 15.48 -5.19
N VAL A 20 4.78 16.46 -5.54
CA VAL A 20 4.17 16.55 -6.87
C VAL A 20 5.22 16.74 -7.96
N ASP A 21 6.23 17.58 -7.75
CA ASP A 21 7.29 17.79 -8.74
C ASP A 21 8.15 16.55 -8.94
N LYS A 22 8.50 15.84 -7.86
CA LYS A 22 9.22 14.57 -7.93
C LYS A 22 8.43 13.53 -8.74
N TRP A 23 7.15 13.32 -8.40
CA TRP A 23 6.29 12.37 -9.10
C TRP A 23 6.14 12.76 -10.58
N ARG A 24 5.94 14.04 -10.86
CA ARG A 24 5.81 14.59 -12.21
C ARG A 24 7.05 14.31 -13.06
N PHE A 25 8.24 14.53 -12.51
CA PHE A 25 9.51 14.26 -13.19
C PHE A 25 9.67 12.76 -13.49
N GLN A 26 9.42 11.90 -12.49
CA GLN A 26 9.48 10.44 -12.66
C GLN A 26 8.47 9.92 -13.69
N SER A 27 7.28 10.52 -13.73
CA SER A 27 6.19 10.14 -14.64
C SER A 27 6.22 10.88 -15.98
N GLN A 28 7.26 11.68 -16.24
CA GLN A 28 7.45 12.48 -17.47
C GLN A 28 6.24 13.36 -17.82
N VAL A 29 5.63 13.98 -16.81
CA VAL A 29 4.47 14.87 -16.99
C VAL A 29 4.92 16.32 -17.10
N ALA A 30 4.50 17.02 -18.15
CA ALA A 30 5.07 18.34 -18.46
C ALA A 30 4.68 19.44 -17.46
N THR A 31 3.49 19.39 -16.85
CA THR A 31 2.98 20.49 -16.00
C THR A 31 2.49 19.99 -14.65
N ARG A 32 2.62 20.81 -13.60
CA ARG A 32 2.08 20.51 -12.26
C ARG A 32 0.56 20.29 -12.31
N ALA A 33 -0.16 21.09 -13.10
CA ALA A 33 -1.60 20.94 -13.25
C ALA A 33 -2.01 19.59 -13.87
N ASP A 34 -1.27 19.08 -14.86
CA ASP A 34 -1.54 17.74 -15.41
C ASP A 34 -1.17 16.64 -14.40
N ALA A 35 -0.07 16.82 -13.65
CA ALA A 35 0.33 15.88 -12.61
C ALA A 35 -0.73 15.77 -11.50
N LEU A 36 -1.22 16.91 -11.00
CA LEU A 36 -2.31 16.96 -10.02
C LEU A 36 -3.57 16.27 -10.53
N ARG A 37 -3.99 16.52 -11.78
CA ARG A 37 -5.16 15.83 -12.37
C ARG A 37 -4.99 14.32 -12.41
N ARG A 38 -3.80 13.82 -12.77
CA ARG A 38 -3.52 12.38 -12.80
C ARG A 38 -3.49 11.79 -11.40
N LEU A 39 -2.84 12.46 -10.45
CA LEU A 39 -2.80 12.05 -9.04
C LEU A 39 -4.19 12.01 -8.43
N CYS A 40 -5.06 13.01 -8.69
CA CYS A 40 -6.45 12.98 -8.25
C CYS A 40 -7.20 11.77 -8.83
N ARG A 41 -7.04 11.47 -10.12
CA ARG A 41 -7.68 10.30 -10.74
C ARG A 41 -7.19 8.99 -10.15
N LEU A 42 -5.88 8.86 -9.92
CA LEU A 42 -5.29 7.70 -9.26
C LEU A 42 -5.82 7.55 -7.83
N GLY A 43 -5.89 8.66 -7.08
CA GLY A 43 -6.44 8.69 -5.73
C GLY A 43 -7.90 8.23 -5.69
N LEU A 44 -8.74 8.76 -6.58
CA LEU A 44 -10.15 8.36 -6.67
C LEU A 44 -10.32 6.88 -7.06
N ALA A 45 -9.57 6.40 -8.06
CA ALA A 45 -9.63 4.99 -8.46
C ALA A 45 -9.15 4.06 -7.34
N LEU A 46 -8.10 4.44 -6.61
CA LEU A 46 -7.64 3.68 -5.46
C LEU A 46 -8.70 3.68 -4.36
N ASP A 47 -9.27 4.84 -4.03
CA ASP A 47 -10.29 5.00 -2.99
C ASP A 47 -11.50 4.09 -3.20
N GLU A 48 -11.93 3.93 -4.45
CA GLU A 48 -13.00 3.02 -4.88
C GLU A 48 -12.62 1.54 -4.70
N LEU A 49 -11.37 1.18 -4.97
CA LEU A 49 -10.91 -0.22 -4.95
C LEU A 49 -10.47 -0.73 -3.57
N VAL A 50 -10.14 0.16 -2.62
CA VAL A 50 -9.66 -0.25 -1.28
C VAL A 50 -10.62 -1.22 -0.56
N PRO A 51 -11.94 -0.99 -0.49
CA PRO A 51 -12.85 -1.89 0.24
C PRO A 51 -12.90 -3.31 -0.35
N ASP A 52 -12.88 -3.42 -1.68
CA ASP A 52 -12.84 -4.70 -2.39
C ASP A 52 -11.52 -5.42 -2.14
N LEU A 53 -10.42 -4.66 -2.13
CA LEU A 53 -9.09 -5.17 -1.82
C LEU A 53 -8.98 -5.70 -0.37
N GLU A 54 -9.57 -4.98 0.59
CA GLU A 54 -9.66 -5.43 2.00
C GLU A 54 -10.45 -6.75 2.11
N THR A 55 -11.57 -6.83 1.40
CA THR A 55 -12.42 -8.03 1.40
C THR A 55 -11.70 -9.23 0.77
N ALA A 56 -11.08 -9.02 -0.39
CA ALA A 56 -10.30 -10.05 -1.08
C ALA A 56 -9.13 -10.52 -0.22
N LEU A 57 -8.46 -9.60 0.49
CA LEU A 57 -7.39 -9.96 1.39
C LEU A 57 -7.88 -10.80 2.58
N ALA A 58 -8.96 -10.38 3.23
CA ALA A 58 -9.51 -11.12 4.36
C ALA A 58 -9.87 -12.57 3.97
N GLN A 59 -10.41 -12.75 2.76
CA GLN A 59 -10.68 -14.06 2.19
C GLN A 59 -9.40 -14.87 1.93
N ALA A 60 -8.37 -14.23 1.35
CA ALA A 60 -7.09 -14.87 1.07
C ALA A 60 -6.37 -15.32 2.35
N ILE A 61 -6.35 -14.47 3.40
CA ILE A 61 -5.79 -14.83 4.71
C ILE A 61 -6.56 -16.00 5.30
N LYS A 62 -7.89 -15.94 5.32
CA LYS A 62 -8.72 -17.05 5.84
C LYS A 62 -8.44 -18.36 5.10
N ALA A 63 -8.36 -18.31 3.77
CA ALA A 63 -8.04 -19.47 2.95
C ALA A 63 -6.63 -20.02 3.25
N ALA A 64 -5.65 -19.13 3.42
CA ALA A 64 -4.29 -19.49 3.79
C ALA A 64 -4.25 -20.15 5.18
N THR A 65 -4.93 -19.59 6.19
CA THR A 65 -5.00 -20.18 7.54
C THR A 65 -5.62 -21.58 7.50
N ILE A 66 -6.74 -21.76 6.80
CA ILE A 66 -7.38 -23.07 6.65
C ILE A 66 -6.45 -24.05 5.93
N ALA A 67 -5.76 -23.61 4.88
CA ALA A 67 -4.79 -24.44 4.17
C ALA A 67 -3.64 -24.86 5.11
N THR A 68 -3.12 -23.94 5.92
CA THR A 68 -2.06 -24.26 6.89
C THR A 68 -2.52 -25.24 7.98
N GLU A 69 -3.77 -25.12 8.47
CA GLU A 69 -4.35 -26.04 9.44
C GLU A 69 -4.51 -27.46 8.85
N LYS A 70 -4.98 -27.54 7.60
CA LYS A 70 -5.17 -28.82 6.89
C LYS A 70 -3.85 -29.47 6.46
N LEU A 71 -2.83 -28.67 6.16
CA LEU A 71 -1.51 -29.15 5.74
C LEU A 71 -0.63 -29.61 6.91
N GLY A 72 -1.08 -29.43 8.15
CA GLY A 72 -0.56 -30.20 9.28
C GLY A 72 -0.48 -29.38 10.55
N GLY A 73 -1.18 -29.86 11.59
CA GLY A 73 -0.94 -29.50 12.99
C GLY A 73 0.45 -29.86 13.53
N GLU A 74 1.45 -30.03 12.65
CA GLU A 74 2.84 -30.38 12.96
C GLU A 74 3.80 -29.18 12.86
N GLY A 75 3.30 -27.99 12.53
CA GLY A 75 4.07 -26.74 12.54
C GLY A 75 4.88 -26.48 11.26
N ALA A 76 5.29 -25.22 11.07
CA ALA A 76 5.98 -24.72 9.86
C ALA A 76 7.33 -25.39 9.55
N ALA A 77 7.86 -26.20 10.47
CA ALA A 77 9.14 -26.91 10.34
C ALA A 77 9.11 -27.99 9.24
N LYS A 78 7.94 -28.57 8.93
CA LYS A 78 7.80 -29.65 7.93
C LYS A 78 7.30 -29.18 6.56
N TRP A 79 7.15 -27.87 6.36
CA TRP A 79 6.68 -27.34 5.08
C TRP A 79 7.72 -27.52 3.98
N THR A 80 7.24 -27.88 2.80
CA THR A 80 8.01 -27.88 1.55
C THR A 80 8.46 -26.46 1.18
N SER A 81 9.46 -26.34 0.32
CA SER A 81 9.95 -25.06 -0.23
C SER A 81 8.80 -24.25 -0.85
N GLU A 82 7.96 -24.91 -1.63
CA GLU A 82 6.87 -24.28 -2.38
C GLU A 82 5.77 -23.76 -1.44
N GLN A 83 5.47 -24.49 -0.36
CA GLN A 83 4.52 -24.06 0.66
C GLN A 83 5.02 -22.84 1.44
N LYS A 84 6.32 -22.81 1.78
CA LYS A 84 6.94 -21.66 2.45
C LYS A 84 6.93 -20.43 1.55
N GLU A 85 7.27 -20.58 0.27
CA GLU A 85 7.27 -19.48 -0.70
C GLU A 85 5.87 -18.91 -0.93
N LEU A 86 4.85 -19.77 -1.07
CA LEU A 86 3.46 -19.35 -1.19
C LEU A 86 2.98 -18.58 0.04
N TYR A 87 3.29 -19.08 1.24
CA TYR A 87 2.93 -18.40 2.48
C TYR A 87 3.61 -17.03 2.60
N LEU A 88 4.92 -16.96 2.36
CA LEU A 88 5.69 -15.72 2.39
C LEU A 88 5.15 -14.69 1.38
N SER A 89 4.84 -15.13 0.16
CA SER A 89 4.26 -14.27 -0.87
C SER A 89 2.87 -13.76 -0.46
N THR A 90 2.04 -14.63 0.13
CA THR A 90 0.72 -14.25 0.63
C THR A 90 0.82 -13.22 1.75
N MET A 91 1.75 -13.39 2.70
CA MET A 91 1.99 -12.44 3.79
C MET A 91 2.54 -11.11 3.28
N ALA A 92 3.46 -11.13 2.30
CA ALA A 92 3.96 -9.93 1.66
C ALA A 92 2.84 -9.13 0.97
N MET A 93 1.96 -9.81 0.24
CA MET A 93 0.77 -9.18 -0.36
C MET A 93 -0.18 -8.61 0.71
N ALA A 94 -0.49 -9.42 1.73
CA ALA A 94 -1.38 -9.02 2.82
C ALA A 94 -0.95 -7.72 3.47
N ARG A 95 0.35 -7.61 3.68
CA ARG A 95 0.96 -6.43 4.27
C ARG A 95 0.83 -5.20 3.38
N VAL A 96 1.21 -5.28 2.10
CA VAL A 96 1.13 -4.12 1.19
C VAL A 96 -0.31 -3.61 1.11
N ILE A 97 -1.28 -4.51 1.08
CA ILE A 97 -2.70 -4.16 1.10
C ILE A 97 -3.08 -3.50 2.43
N ALA A 98 -2.66 -4.05 3.57
CA ALA A 98 -2.91 -3.44 4.87
C ALA A 98 -2.33 -2.02 5.00
N GLU A 99 -1.13 -1.78 4.44
CA GLU A 99 -0.51 -0.45 4.37
C GLU A 99 -1.36 0.53 3.53
N ILE A 100 -1.84 0.10 2.36
CA ILE A 100 -2.74 0.90 1.52
C ILE A 100 -4.02 1.25 2.29
N SER A 101 -4.63 0.26 2.95
CA SER A 101 -5.83 0.43 3.76
C SER A 101 -5.63 1.38 4.94
N GLN A 102 -4.53 1.26 5.67
CA GLN A 102 -4.21 2.15 6.79
C GLN A 102 -4.02 3.59 6.31
N LYS A 103 -3.24 3.80 5.25
CA LYS A 103 -3.02 5.14 4.68
C LYS A 103 -4.30 5.74 4.11
N SER A 104 -5.14 4.93 3.45
CA SER A 104 -6.46 5.38 2.98
C SER A 104 -7.34 5.83 4.14
N LYS A 105 -7.36 5.08 5.26
CA LYS A 105 -8.11 5.47 6.47
C LYS A 105 -7.61 6.80 7.03
N ILE A 106 -6.29 6.99 7.16
CA ILE A 106 -5.70 8.25 7.63
C ILE A 106 -6.10 9.41 6.70
N LEU A 107 -5.98 9.24 5.39
CA LEU A 107 -6.34 10.27 4.40
C LEU A 107 -7.84 10.62 4.40
N ARG A 108 -8.72 9.70 4.81
CA ARG A 108 -10.17 9.95 4.93
C ARG A 108 -10.55 10.63 6.25
N SER A 109 -9.86 10.30 7.35
CA SER A 109 -10.26 10.74 8.69
C SER A 109 -9.58 12.01 9.16
N GLU A 110 -8.42 12.36 8.59
CA GLU A 110 -7.60 13.47 9.07
C GLU A 110 -7.62 14.65 8.11
N GLU A 111 -7.83 15.85 8.67
CA GLU A 111 -7.69 17.11 7.93
C GLU A 111 -6.22 17.42 7.59
N TYR A 112 -5.29 17.00 8.46
CA TYR A 112 -3.84 17.17 8.32
C TYR A 112 -3.11 15.82 8.49
N PRO A 113 -3.11 14.96 7.47
CA PRO A 113 -2.67 13.56 7.59
C PRO A 113 -1.15 13.38 7.69
N ASP A 114 -0.38 14.42 7.41
CA ASP A 114 1.07 14.36 7.16
C ASP A 114 1.90 13.72 8.27
N GLU A 115 1.63 14.02 9.54
CA GLU A 115 2.34 13.46 10.68
C GLU A 115 2.02 11.97 10.87
N LYS A 116 0.73 11.60 10.76
CA LYS A 116 0.29 10.22 10.89
C LYS A 116 0.76 9.35 9.72
N LEU A 117 0.84 9.92 8.52
CA LEU A 117 1.42 9.24 7.36
C LEU A 117 2.93 8.98 7.56
N GLN A 118 3.68 9.93 8.13
CA GLN A 118 5.10 9.72 8.45
C GLN A 118 5.29 8.65 9.53
N ALA A 119 4.44 8.63 10.56
CA ALA A 119 4.47 7.60 11.59
C ALA A 119 4.22 6.21 10.98
N ALA A 120 3.18 6.08 10.15
CA ALA A 120 2.87 4.83 9.43
C ALA A 120 4.00 4.39 8.48
N ASP A 121 4.68 5.33 7.82
CA ASP A 121 5.85 5.04 6.99
C ASP A 121 7.08 4.58 7.78
N SER A 122 7.19 4.97 9.05
CA SER A 122 8.30 4.56 9.92
C SER A 122 8.09 3.15 10.47
N GLU A 123 6.85 2.81 10.89
CA GLU A 123 6.46 1.46 11.33
C GLU A 123 6.66 0.41 10.21
N ARG A 124 6.59 0.82 8.95
CA ARG A 124 6.85 -0.03 7.78
C ARG A 124 8.29 -0.56 7.74
N ALA A 125 9.29 0.16 8.22
CA ALA A 125 10.68 -0.30 8.11
C ALA A 125 10.94 -1.59 8.92
N ASP A 126 10.35 -1.67 10.12
CA ASP A 126 10.62 -2.73 11.09
C ASP A 126 10.01 -4.09 10.68
N VAL A 127 8.80 -4.06 10.13
CA VAL A 127 8.12 -5.29 9.68
C VAL A 127 8.78 -5.86 8.41
N PHE A 128 9.44 -5.03 7.57
CA PHE A 128 10.13 -5.51 6.34
C PHE A 128 11.37 -6.31 6.70
N GLN A 129 12.10 -5.86 7.70
CA GLN A 129 13.22 -6.62 8.25
C GLN A 129 12.77 -7.96 8.83
N PHE A 130 11.62 -8.03 9.52
CA PHE A 130 11.12 -9.31 10.04
C PHE A 130 10.82 -10.34 8.95
N ILE A 131 10.16 -9.94 7.86
CA ILE A 131 9.85 -10.84 6.73
C ILE A 131 11.13 -11.26 6.00
N GLU A 132 12.05 -10.32 5.76
CA GLU A 132 13.36 -10.66 5.19
C GLU A 132 14.14 -11.63 6.08
N ASN A 133 14.11 -11.45 7.39
CA ASN A 133 14.80 -12.31 8.35
C ASN A 133 14.18 -13.71 8.44
N PHE A 134 12.85 -13.82 8.31
CA PHE A 134 12.17 -15.12 8.21
C PHE A 134 12.54 -15.86 6.92
N GLY A 135 12.74 -15.13 5.81
CA GLY A 135 13.24 -15.69 4.55
C GLY A 135 14.72 -16.06 4.57
N ARG A 136 15.56 -15.36 5.35
CA ARG A 136 17.02 -15.61 5.47
C ARG A 136 17.41 -16.74 6.42
N GLY A 137 16.48 -17.33 7.17
CA GLY A 137 16.73 -18.52 8.00
C GLY A 137 17.02 -19.81 7.21
N THR A 138 17.40 -19.70 5.94
CA THR A 138 17.64 -20.78 4.97
C THR A 138 19.08 -20.79 4.45
N GLU A 139 20.06 -20.52 5.32
CA GLU A 139 21.46 -20.90 5.11
C GLU A 139 21.95 -21.79 6.27
#